data_AF-A0A196ME34-F1
#
_entry.id   AF-A0A196ME34-F1
#
_cell.length_a   1.000
_cell.length_b   1.000
_cell.length_c   1.000
_cell.angle_alpha   90.00
_cell.angle_beta   90.00
_cell.angle_gamma   90.00
#
_symmetry.space_group_name_H-M   'P 1'
#
loop_
_entity.id
_entity.type
_entity.pdbx_description
1 polymer ?
#
loop_
_entity_poly.entity_id
_entity_poly.type
_entity_poly.pdbx_seq_one_letter_code
_entity_poly.pdbx_strand_id
1 'polypeptide(L)' 'MRAALERRVEERAARRRARIAAALAEEGVAAVVEGEDVRASGPGLAARWSRELALREAGQGRGRER' A
#
# COMPACT_ATOMS: atom_id res chain seq x y z
N MET A 1 10.82 27.29 0.38
CA MET A 1 11.22 26.16 -0.51
C MET A 1 10.98 24.80 0.14
N ARG A 2 11.44 24.57 1.39
CA ARG A 2 11.29 23.30 2.13
C ARG A 2 9.83 22.83 2.33
N ALA A 3 8.94 23.70 2.78
CA ALA A 3 7.53 23.36 3.00
C ALA A 3 6.79 22.88 1.73
N ALA A 4 7.17 23.40 0.55
CA ALA A 4 6.58 22.97 -0.72
C ALA A 4 7.06 21.57 -1.12
N LEU A 5 8.31 21.22 -0.81
CA LEU A 5 8.86 19.88 -1.00
C LEU A 5 8.21 18.87 -0.05
N GLU A 6 8.08 19.22 1.24
CA GLU A 6 7.42 18.37 2.24
C GLU A 6 5.99 18.03 1.83
N ARG A 7 5.20 19.01 1.37
CA ARG A 7 3.85 18.75 0.84
C ARG A 7 3.84 17.80 -0.36
N ARG A 8 4.78 17.95 -1.30
CA ARG A 8 4.86 17.07 -2.48
C ARG A 8 5.25 15.64 -2.11
N VAL A 9 6.16 15.48 -1.13
CA VAL A 9 6.54 14.18 -0.59
C VAL A 9 5.35 13.52 0.09
N GLU A 10 4.61 14.28 0.91
CA GLU A 10 3.42 13.77 1.59
C GLU A 10 2.31 13.38 0.60
N GLU A 11 2.04 14.21 -0.40
CA GLU A 11 1.09 13.88 -1.48
C GLU A 11 1.49 12.59 -2.21
N ARG A 12 2.79 12.40 -2.48
CA ARG A 12 3.30 11.18 -3.11
C ARG A 12 3.13 9.97 -2.18
N ALA A 13 3.42 10.13 -0.88
CA ALA A 13 3.26 9.08 0.10
C ALA A 13 1.78 8.68 0.25
N ALA A 14 0.87 9.65 0.34
CA ALA A 14 -0.58 9.43 0.37
C ALA A 14 -1.08 8.67 -0.87
N ARG A 15 -0.63 9.08 -2.07
CA ARG A 15 -0.96 8.36 -3.31
C ARG A 15 -0.44 6.91 -3.30
N ARG A 16 0.75 6.69 -2.74
CA ARG A 16 1.32 5.34 -2.60
C ARG A 16 0.47 4.49 -1.64
N ARG A 17 0.09 5.02 -0.47
CA ARG A 17 -0.79 4.32 0.49
C ARG A 17 -2.13 3.95 -0.13
N ALA A 18 -2.76 4.87 -0.88
CA ALA A 18 -4.00 4.61 -1.59
C ALA A 18 -3.87 3.48 -2.64
N ARG A 19 -2.77 3.46 -3.41
CA ARG A 19 -2.50 2.38 -4.38
C ARG A 19 -2.29 1.03 -3.70
N ILE A 20 -1.59 0.99 -2.57
CA ILE A 20 -1.39 -0.24 -1.80
C ILE A 20 -2.76 -0.77 -1.31
N ALA A 21 -3.58 0.10 -0.73
CA ALA A 21 -4.91 -0.30 -0.25
C ALA A 21 -5.80 -0.84 -1.39
N ALA A 22 -5.78 -0.20 -2.56
CA ALA A 22 -6.51 -0.67 -3.73
C ALA A 22 -6.02 -2.06 -4.21
N ALA A 23 -4.70 -2.25 -4.33
CA ALA A 23 -4.14 -3.54 -4.74
C ALA A 23 -4.48 -4.67 -3.75
N LEU A 24 -4.52 -4.39 -2.45
CA LEU A 24 -4.96 -5.36 -1.46
C LEU A 24 -6.45 -5.70 -1.59
N ALA A 25 -7.28 -4.70 -1.90
CA ALA A 25 -8.71 -4.90 -2.13
C ALA A 25 -8.98 -5.77 -3.37
N GLU A 26 -8.20 -5.60 -4.44
CA GLU A 26 -8.26 -6.45 -5.65
C GLU A 26 -7.96 -7.93 -5.34
N GLU A 27 -7.09 -8.20 -4.37
CA GLU A 27 -6.76 -9.54 -3.87
C GLU A 27 -7.75 -10.06 -2.79
N GLY A 28 -8.87 -9.34 -2.59
CA GLY A 28 -9.92 -9.69 -1.63
C GLY A 28 -9.52 -9.49 -0.17
N VAL A 29 -8.54 -8.63 0.10
CA VAL A 29 -8.11 -8.26 1.46
C VAL A 29 -8.67 -6.89 1.81
N ALA A 30 -9.35 -6.78 2.95
CA ALA A 30 -9.84 -5.50 3.42
C ALA A 30 -8.65 -4.63 3.86
N ALA A 31 -8.49 -3.45 3.26
CA ALA A 31 -7.40 -2.54 3.57
C ALA A 31 -7.89 -1.10 3.78
N VAL A 32 -7.40 -0.44 4.83
CA VAL A 32 -7.71 0.95 5.16
C VAL A 32 -6.41 1.74 5.39
N VAL A 33 -6.42 3.02 5.01
CA VAL A 33 -5.30 3.93 5.32
C VAL A 33 -5.56 4.58 6.67
N GLU A 34 -4.65 4.38 7.61
CA GLU A 34 -4.69 4.95 8.96
C GLU A 34 -3.46 5.85 9.15
N GLY A 35 -3.63 7.15 8.86
CA GLY A 35 -2.52 8.11 8.89
C GLY A 35 -1.43 7.75 7.87
N GLU A 36 -0.28 7.32 8.38
CA GLU A 36 0.88 6.91 7.57
C GLU A 36 0.93 5.40 7.29
N ASP A 37 0.02 4.62 7.88
CA ASP A 37 -0.04 3.18 7.75
C ASP A 37 -1.15 2.72 6.80
N VAL A 38 -0.98 1.52 6.23
CA VAL A 38 -2.04 0.78 5.55
C VAL A 38 -2.35 -0.46 6.37
N ARG A 39 -3.49 -0.46 7.06
CA ARG A 39 -3.95 -1.60 7.86
C ARG A 39 -4.74 -2.57 6.99
N ALA A 40 -4.22 -3.77 6.83
CA ALA A 40 -4.86 -4.87 6.13
C ALA A 40 -5.47 -5.87 7.11
N SER A 41 -6.62 -6.44 6.75
CA SER A 41 -7.33 -7.43 7.55
C SER A 41 -8.05 -8.44 6.66
N GLY A 42 -8.15 -9.68 7.14
CA GLY A 42 -8.84 -10.75 6.42
C GLY A 42 -8.54 -12.13 6.99
N PRO A 43 -9.40 -13.13 6.72
CA PRO A 43 -9.17 -14.50 7.17
C PRO A 43 -7.86 -15.07 6.63
N GLY A 44 -7.05 -15.65 7.51
CA GLY A 44 -5.79 -16.29 7.12
C GLY A 44 -4.76 -15.36 6.49
N LEU A 45 -4.88 -14.04 6.66
CA LEU A 45 -4.02 -13.05 6.02
C LEU A 45 -2.53 -13.34 6.23
N ALA A 46 -2.10 -13.72 7.43
CA ALA A 46 -0.71 -14.06 7.70
C ALA A 46 -0.19 -15.23 6.82
N ALA A 47 -1.01 -16.27 6.65
CA ALA A 47 -0.67 -17.41 5.80
C ALA A 47 -0.67 -17.00 4.31
N ARG A 48 -1.69 -16.27 3.86
CA ARG A 48 -1.81 -15.77 2.48
C ARG A 48 -0.65 -14.84 2.12
N TRP A 49 -0.29 -13.91 3.01
CA TRP A 49 0.84 -12.98 2.83
C TRP A 49 2.16 -13.69 2.57
N SER A 50 2.34 -14.89 3.12
CA SER A 50 3.53 -15.69 2.88
C SER A 50 3.52 -16.49 1.57
N ARG A 51 2.33 -16.75 1.01
CA ARG A 51 2.13 -17.62 -0.15
C ARG A 51 1.87 -16.85 -1.44
N GLU A 52 1.15 -15.75 -1.35
CA GLU A 52 0.69 -14.97 -2.49
C GLU A 52 1.69 -13.83 -2.78
N LEU A 53 2.36 -13.93 -3.93
CA LEU A 53 3.32 -12.92 -4.36
C LEU A 53 2.67 -11.55 -4.57
N ALA A 54 1.44 -11.52 -5.09
CA ALA A 54 0.69 -10.29 -5.33
C ALA A 54 0.51 -9.44 -4.05
N LEU A 55 0.21 -10.08 -2.91
CA LEU A 55 0.07 -9.39 -1.61
C LEU A 55 1.39 -8.78 -1.14
N ARG A 56 2.52 -9.45 -1.35
CA ARG A 56 3.84 -8.92 -1.00
C ARG A 56 4.24 -7.76 -1.90
N GLU A 57 3.96 -7.88 -3.20
CA GLU A 57 4.29 -6.86 -4.19
C GLU A 57 3.43 -5.60 -4.04
N ALA A 58 2.18 -5.74 -3.57
CA ALA A 58 1.30 -4.63 -3.26
C ALA A 58 2.00 -3.61 -2.34
N GLY A 59 2.67 -4.06 -1.27
CA GLY A 59 3.38 -3.20 -0.31
C GLY A 59 4.79 -2.75 -0.73
N GLN A 60 5.47 -3.53 -1.58
CA GLN A 60 6.81 -3.15 -2.04
C GLN A 60 6.76 -2.01 -3.05
N GLY A 61 5.66 -1.89 -3.80
CA GLY A 61 5.53 -0.93 -4.88
C GLY A 61 6.51 -1.30 -5.98
N ARG A 62 6.00 -1.83 -7.10
CA ARG A 62 6.82 -2.02 -8.30
C ARG A 62 7.44 -0.67 -8.68
N GLY A 63 8.68 -0.45 -8.26
CA GLY A 63 9.56 0.65 -8.68
C GLY A 63 10.12 0.43 -10.08
N ARG A 64 9.41 -0.30 -10.93
CA ARG A 64 9.63 -0.36 -12.37
C ARG A 64 8.27 -0.26 -13.04
N GLU A 65 7.87 0.98 -13.29
CA GLU A 65 7.26 1.28 -14.59
C GLU A 65 8.18 0.65 -15.66
N ARG A 66 7.65 -0.32 -16.40
CA ARG A 66 8.05 -0.46 -17.81
C ARG A 66 7.19 0.50 -18.60
#